data_AF-A0A437QEL9-F1
#
_entry.id   AF-A0A437QEL9-F1
#
_cell.length_a   1.000
_cell.length_b   1.000
_cell.length_c   1.000
_cell.angle_alpha   90.00
_cell.angle_beta   90.00
_cell.angle_gamma   90.00
#
_symmetry.space_group_name_H-M   'P 1'
#
loop_
_entity.id
_entity.type
_entity.pdbx_description
1 polymer ?
#
loop_
_entity_poly.entity_id
_entity_poly.type
_entity_poly.pdbx_seq_one_letter_code
_entity_poly.pdbx_strand_id
1 'polypeptide(L)'
;MFSAMSLRIFRAGLKHSVVDQKWPAFEKAFWGFDPQKVALMSDEQLERLMQNDQIIRHWGKIKATRANAYFITEIQATHGSFANWIAQWPEDDLVGLWAHLKKHGAQLGGKSGAYFLRMVGKDAFILTDDVIAALKAQDIIDKPPTSKRDLAKVQSAFNTWHEQSNGRPYCQISRLLSFCVGW
;
A
#
# COMPACT_ATOMS: atom_id res chain seq x y z
N MET A 1 9.86 5.66 -5.38
CA MET A 1 8.84 4.68 -4.91
C MET A 1 9.02 4.26 -3.46
N PHE A 2 10.23 3.90 -3.00
CA PHE A 2 10.45 3.46 -1.62
C PHE A 2 9.98 4.47 -0.57
N SER A 3 10.33 5.75 -0.75
CA SER A 3 9.82 6.85 0.09
C SER A 3 8.30 6.85 0.20
N ALA A 4 7.56 6.75 -0.91
CA ALA A 4 6.09 6.72 -0.90
C ALA A 4 5.51 5.50 -0.15
N MET A 5 6.17 4.34 -0.25
CA MET A 5 5.79 3.14 0.51
C MET A 5 5.95 3.36 2.02
N SER A 6 7.12 3.86 2.43
CA SER A 6 7.40 4.21 3.82
C SER A 6 6.43 5.28 4.32
N LEU A 7 6.15 6.31 3.52
CA LEU A 7 5.21 7.39 3.85
C LEU A 7 3.82 6.82 4.14
N ARG A 8 3.34 5.89 3.30
CA ARG A 8 2.04 5.25 3.53
C ARG A 8 2.02 4.48 4.85
N ILE A 9 3.10 3.77 5.19
CA ILE A 9 3.23 3.03 6.46
C ILE A 9 3.17 4.00 7.65
N PHE A 10 3.86 5.13 7.59
CA PHE A 10 3.83 6.13 8.67
C PHE A 10 2.47 6.82 8.78
N ARG A 11 1.82 7.16 7.66
CA ARG A 11 0.44 7.69 7.63
C ARG A 11 -0.61 6.73 8.19
N ALA A 12 -0.37 5.42 8.20
CA ALA A 12 -1.29 4.44 8.78
C ALA A 12 -1.53 4.72 10.27
N GLY A 13 -2.75 5.15 10.63
CA GLY A 13 -3.13 5.43 12.02
C GLY A 13 -2.65 6.76 12.58
N LEU A 14 -2.16 7.68 11.74
CA LEU A 14 -1.72 9.02 12.16
C LEU A 14 -2.34 10.10 11.26
N LYS A 15 -2.43 11.33 11.77
CA LYS A 15 -2.82 12.49 10.96
C LYS A 15 -1.80 12.69 9.84
N HIS A 16 -2.24 12.64 8.59
CA HIS A 16 -1.34 12.73 7.43
C HIS A 16 -0.48 14.00 7.46
N SER A 17 -1.08 15.16 7.80
CA SER A 17 -0.36 16.44 7.88
C SER A 17 0.84 16.41 8.84
N VAL A 18 0.72 15.70 9.98
CA VAL A 18 1.81 15.57 10.95
C VAL A 18 2.95 14.72 10.40
N VAL A 19 2.63 13.64 9.67
CA VAL A 19 3.64 12.79 9.01
C VAL A 19 4.33 13.57 7.91
N ASP A 20 3.56 14.29 7.09
CA ASP A 20 4.03 15.03 5.93
C ASP A 20 4.99 16.14 6.34
N GLN A 21 4.68 16.88 7.41
CA GLN A 21 5.55 17.92 7.96
C GLN A 21 6.92 17.36 8.38
N LYS A 22 6.96 16.13 8.89
CA LYS A 22 8.20 15.46 9.32
C LYS A 22 8.91 14.73 8.19
N TRP A 23 8.31 14.59 7.01
CA TRP A 23 8.84 13.77 5.93
C TRP A 23 10.23 14.19 5.43
N PRO A 24 10.58 15.50 5.34
CA PRO A 24 11.94 15.90 5.01
C PRO A 24 13.00 15.42 6.01
N ALA A 25 12.64 15.27 7.29
CA ALA A 25 13.53 14.69 8.30
C ALA A 25 13.69 13.16 8.11
N PHE A 26 12.61 12.47 7.71
CA PHE A 26 12.67 11.06 7.33
C PHE A 26 13.56 10.82 6.11
N GLU A 27 13.43 11.63 5.06
CA GLU A 27 14.30 11.58 3.88
C GLU A 27 15.78 11.66 4.28
N LYS A 28 16.14 12.60 5.17
CA LYS A 28 17.52 12.71 5.68
C LYS A 28 17.92 11.48 6.52
N ALA A 29 17.07 11.06 7.44
CA ALA A 29 17.32 9.94 8.35
C ALA A 29 17.51 8.59 7.64
N PHE A 30 16.85 8.41 6.49
CA PHE A 30 16.87 7.20 5.67
C PHE A 30 17.59 7.41 4.33
N TRP A 31 18.56 8.32 4.25
CA TRP A 31 19.46 8.47 3.09
C TRP A 31 18.73 8.68 1.74
N GLY A 32 17.68 9.49 1.74
CA GLY A 32 16.82 9.73 0.58
C GLY A 32 15.96 8.53 0.18
N PHE A 33 15.78 7.56 1.10
CA PHE A 33 15.20 6.25 0.83
C PHE A 33 15.89 5.53 -0.34
N ASP A 34 17.21 5.51 -0.34
CA ASP A 34 18.01 4.57 -1.13
C ASP A 34 17.85 3.16 -0.54
N PRO A 35 17.25 2.20 -1.26
CA PRO A 35 16.96 0.88 -0.72
C PRO A 35 18.21 0.10 -0.33
N GLN A 36 19.33 0.26 -1.04
CA GLN A 36 20.57 -0.45 -0.73
C GLN A 36 21.17 0.11 0.57
N LYS A 37 21.25 1.44 0.71
CA LYS A 37 21.78 2.07 1.93
C LYS A 37 20.93 1.77 3.14
N VAL A 38 19.61 1.85 3.00
CA VAL A 38 18.68 1.61 4.11
C VAL A 38 18.68 0.13 4.51
N ALA A 39 18.78 -0.81 3.57
CA ALA A 39 18.89 -2.23 3.88
C ALA A 39 20.13 -2.53 4.75
N LEU A 40 21.24 -1.85 4.47
CA LEU A 40 22.51 -2.01 5.18
C LEU A 40 22.59 -1.28 6.54
N MET A 41 21.54 -0.59 6.97
CA MET A 41 21.54 0.06 8.28
C MET A 41 21.63 -0.96 9.42
N SER A 42 22.60 -0.76 10.32
CA SER A 42 22.77 -1.61 11.51
C SER A 42 21.64 -1.40 12.52
N ASP A 43 21.50 -2.32 13.48
CA ASP A 43 20.51 -2.18 14.56
C ASP A 43 20.79 -0.94 15.40
N GLU A 44 22.05 -0.64 15.71
CA GLU A 44 22.46 0.56 16.45
C GLU A 44 22.09 1.83 15.70
N GLN A 45 22.20 1.84 14.36
CA GLN A 45 21.76 2.98 13.55
C GLN A 45 20.24 3.17 13.63
N LEU A 46 19.46 2.09 13.58
CA LEU A 46 18.01 2.18 13.76
C LEU A 46 17.63 2.62 15.18
N GLU A 47 18.33 2.15 16.21
CA GLU A 47 18.12 2.57 17.60
C GLU A 47 18.44 4.05 17.79
N ARG A 48 19.49 4.58 17.13
CA ARG A 48 19.77 6.02 17.12
C ARG A 48 18.61 6.83 16.51
N LEU A 49 17.89 6.29 15.53
CA LEU A 49 16.68 6.95 14.99
C LEU A 49 15.57 7.07 16.04
N MET A 50 15.49 6.16 17.01
CA MET A 50 14.56 6.30 18.14
C MET A 50 14.91 7.46 19.07
N GLN A 51 16.09 8.06 18.94
CA GLN A 51 16.48 9.28 19.67
C GLN A 51 16.26 10.57 18.86
N ASN A 52 15.91 10.44 17.57
CA ASN A 52 15.68 11.59 16.70
C ASN A 52 14.25 12.13 16.88
N ASP A 53 14.12 13.32 17.46
CA ASP A 53 12.83 13.99 17.71
C ASP A 53 12.20 14.62 16.46
N GLN A 54 12.98 14.78 15.39
CA GLN A 54 12.51 15.32 14.11
C GLN A 54 11.61 14.32 13.39
N ILE A 55 11.77 13.02 13.63
CA ILE A 55 10.95 11.96 13.05
C ILE A 55 9.91 11.42 14.05
N ILE A 56 9.01 10.55 13.56
CA ILE A 56 8.07 9.83 14.42
C ILE A 56 8.76 8.59 14.97
N ARG A 57 9.00 8.59 16.29
CA ARG A 57 9.68 7.53 17.04
C ARG A 57 8.81 6.29 17.23
N HIS A 58 8.60 5.54 16.14
CA HIS A 58 7.82 4.30 16.16
C HIS A 58 8.69 3.12 15.72
N TRP A 59 9.17 2.34 16.70
CA TRP A 59 10.14 1.26 16.46
C TRP A 59 9.69 0.26 15.40
N GLY A 60 8.44 -0.19 15.44
CA GLY A 60 7.91 -1.14 14.46
C GLY A 60 7.92 -0.62 13.00
N LYS A 61 7.73 0.69 12.79
CA LYS A 61 7.68 1.31 11.45
C LYS A 61 9.09 1.64 10.96
N ILE A 62 9.99 2.01 11.88
CA ILE A 62 11.42 2.18 11.58
C ILE A 62 12.04 0.84 11.13
N LYS A 63 11.83 -0.24 11.90
CA LYS A 63 12.27 -1.59 11.48
C LYS A 63 11.61 -2.04 10.17
N ALA A 64 10.32 -1.77 9.99
CA ALA A 64 9.63 -2.08 8.74
C ALA A 64 10.25 -1.35 7.54
N THR A 65 10.75 -0.13 7.72
CA THR A 65 11.44 0.62 6.65
C THR A 65 12.67 -0.13 6.18
N ARG A 66 13.53 -0.62 7.08
CA ARG A 66 14.68 -1.46 6.71
C ARG A 66 14.26 -2.78 6.05
N ALA A 67 13.26 -3.48 6.61
CA ALA A 67 12.75 -4.73 6.04
C ALA A 67 12.21 -4.54 4.61
N ASN A 68 11.51 -3.44 4.36
CA ASN A 68 11.01 -3.10 3.03
C ASN A 68 12.13 -2.71 2.06
N ALA A 69 13.25 -2.18 2.55
CA ALA A 69 14.42 -1.92 1.73
C ALA A 69 15.03 -3.22 1.18
N TYR A 70 15.10 -4.27 2.01
CA TYR A 70 15.48 -5.62 1.55
C TYR A 70 14.53 -6.14 0.48
N PHE A 71 13.22 -6.12 0.76
CA PHE A 71 12.21 -6.58 -0.18
C PHE A 71 12.28 -5.84 -1.53
N ILE A 72 12.45 -4.52 -1.53
CA ILE A 72 12.65 -3.75 -2.76
C ILE A 72 13.91 -4.20 -3.50
N THR A 73 15.02 -4.37 -2.79
CA THR A 73 16.30 -4.73 -3.40
C THR A 73 16.24 -6.10 -4.07
N GLU A 74 15.57 -7.08 -3.45
CA GLU A 74 15.32 -8.40 -4.03
C GLU A 74 14.50 -8.33 -5.33
N ILE A 75 13.44 -7.52 -5.34
CA ILE A 75 12.63 -7.30 -6.54
C ILE A 75 13.42 -6.57 -7.63
N GLN A 76 14.23 -5.57 -7.25
CA GLN A 76 15.10 -4.85 -8.20
C GLN A 76 16.08 -5.79 -8.89
N ALA A 77 16.65 -6.76 -8.17
CA ALA A 77 17.58 -7.73 -8.73
C ALA A 77 16.95 -8.64 -9.81
N THR A 78 15.65 -8.92 -9.69
CA THR A 78 14.93 -9.86 -10.58
C THR A 78 14.11 -9.18 -11.67
N HIS A 79 13.62 -7.96 -11.44
CA HIS A 79 12.70 -7.25 -12.33
C HIS A 79 13.25 -5.89 -12.83
N GLY A 80 14.52 -5.59 -12.52
CA GLY A 80 15.20 -4.33 -12.84
C GLY A 80 14.80 -3.16 -11.95
N SER A 81 13.50 -3.00 -11.65
CA SER A 81 13.04 -2.03 -10.66
C SER A 81 11.75 -2.45 -9.97
N PHE A 82 11.53 -1.96 -8.74
CA PHE A 82 10.25 -2.14 -8.04
C PHE A 82 9.08 -1.48 -8.78
N ALA A 83 9.34 -0.40 -9.54
CA ALA A 83 8.37 0.25 -10.43
C ALA A 83 7.93 -0.67 -11.56
N ASN A 84 8.91 -1.25 -12.24
CA ASN A 84 8.65 -2.17 -13.33
C ASN A 84 7.86 -3.40 -12.84
N TRP A 85 8.23 -3.96 -11.69
CA TRP A 85 7.48 -5.08 -11.09
C TRP A 85 6.00 -4.75 -10.81
N ILE A 86 5.70 -3.60 -10.21
CA ILE A 86 4.30 -3.17 -9.98
C ILE A 86 3.57 -2.91 -11.31
N ALA A 87 4.24 -2.30 -12.28
CA ALA A 87 3.66 -2.00 -13.58
C ALA A 87 3.29 -3.28 -14.34
N GLN A 88 4.18 -4.27 -14.35
CA GLN A 88 4.01 -5.56 -15.04
C GLN A 88 3.02 -6.51 -14.35
N TRP A 89 2.65 -6.25 -13.09
CA TRP A 89 1.66 -7.07 -12.40
C TRP A 89 0.30 -7.01 -13.12
N PRO A 90 -0.37 -8.16 -13.40
CA PRO A 90 -1.66 -8.21 -14.10
C PRO A 90 -2.70 -7.26 -13.49
N GLU A 91 -3.34 -6.43 -14.32
CA GLU A 91 -4.27 -5.40 -13.87
C GLU A 91 -5.55 -5.99 -13.25
N ASP A 92 -5.89 -7.21 -13.64
CA ASP A 92 -7.04 -7.99 -13.18
C ASP A 92 -6.76 -8.83 -11.91
N ASP A 93 -5.54 -8.78 -11.35
CA ASP A 93 -5.12 -9.45 -10.11
C ASP A 93 -4.55 -8.50 -9.05
N LEU A 94 -5.28 -7.43 -8.73
CA LEU A 94 -4.89 -6.48 -7.68
C LEU A 94 -4.89 -7.11 -6.28
N VAL A 95 -5.83 -8.01 -5.99
CA VAL A 95 -5.88 -8.76 -4.72
C VAL A 95 -4.65 -9.64 -4.56
N GLY A 96 -4.17 -10.29 -5.62
CA GLY A 96 -2.91 -11.03 -5.62
C GLY A 96 -1.72 -10.12 -5.32
N LEU A 97 -1.67 -8.93 -5.94
CA LEU A 97 -0.63 -7.95 -5.63
C LEU A 97 -0.66 -7.52 -4.16
N TRP A 98 -1.85 -7.28 -3.60
CA TRP A 98 -1.98 -6.95 -2.17
C TRP A 98 -1.52 -8.08 -1.27
N ALA A 99 -1.86 -9.33 -1.61
CA ALA A 99 -1.42 -10.50 -0.87
C ALA A 99 0.11 -10.63 -0.92
N HIS A 100 0.73 -10.37 -2.08
CA HIS A 100 2.18 -10.38 -2.23
C HIS A 100 2.84 -9.28 -1.38
N LEU A 101 2.36 -8.04 -1.48
CA LEU A 101 2.86 -6.92 -0.66
C LEU A 101 2.71 -7.20 0.85
N LYS A 102 1.57 -7.78 1.27
CA LYS A 102 1.34 -8.15 2.68
C LYS A 102 2.27 -9.25 3.16
N LYS A 103 2.58 -10.22 2.30
CA LYS A 103 3.40 -11.39 2.65
C LYS A 103 4.89 -11.03 2.73
N HIS A 104 5.37 -10.24 1.78
CA HIS A 104 6.80 -9.96 1.62
C HIS A 104 7.23 -8.61 2.19
N GLY A 105 6.33 -7.63 2.26
CA GLY A 105 6.59 -6.35 2.88
C GLY A 105 6.15 -6.28 4.34
N ALA A 106 6.81 -5.44 5.11
CA ALA A 106 6.47 -5.13 6.49
C ALA A 106 5.51 -3.93 6.55
N GLN A 107 4.45 -4.03 7.37
CA GLN A 107 3.42 -2.98 7.56
C GLN A 107 2.58 -2.64 6.31
N LEU A 108 2.53 -3.54 5.31
CA LEU A 108 1.74 -3.38 4.08
C LEU A 108 0.40 -4.12 4.07
N GLY A 109 0.00 -4.71 5.20
CA GLY A 109 -1.30 -5.36 5.35
C GLY A 109 -2.49 -4.39 5.43
N GLY A 110 -3.70 -4.96 5.55
CA GLY A 110 -4.94 -4.19 5.60
C GLY A 110 -5.12 -3.32 4.34
N LYS A 111 -5.52 -2.06 4.52
CA LYS A 111 -5.67 -1.11 3.41
C LYS A 111 -4.32 -0.51 2.94
N SER A 112 -3.21 -0.72 3.66
CA SER A 112 -1.94 -0.03 3.40
C SER A 112 -1.36 -0.33 2.01
N GLY A 113 -1.32 -1.60 1.59
CA GLY A 113 -0.87 -1.98 0.26
C GLY A 113 -1.70 -1.31 -0.86
N ALA A 114 -3.02 -1.38 -0.77
CA ALA A 114 -3.91 -0.77 -1.77
C ALA A 114 -3.74 0.76 -1.88
N TYR A 115 -3.64 1.46 -0.74
CA TYR A 115 -3.38 2.91 -0.74
C TYR A 115 -1.98 3.25 -1.25
N PHE A 116 -0.96 2.45 -0.91
CA PHE A 116 0.39 2.66 -1.44
C PHE A 116 0.38 2.57 -2.97
N LEU A 117 -0.26 1.54 -3.53
CA LEU A 117 -0.40 1.36 -4.98
C LEU A 117 -1.05 2.58 -5.64
N ARG A 118 -2.13 3.10 -5.06
CA ARG A 118 -2.74 4.35 -5.53
C ARG A 118 -1.80 5.56 -5.44
N MET A 119 -1.08 5.70 -4.33
CA MET A 119 -0.15 6.82 -4.15
C MET A 119 0.96 6.85 -5.21
N VAL A 120 1.33 5.68 -5.75
CA VAL A 120 2.35 5.56 -6.80
C VAL A 120 1.79 5.41 -8.21
N GLY A 121 0.47 5.58 -8.37
CA GLY A 121 -0.19 5.64 -9.67
C GLY A 121 -0.60 4.31 -10.28
N LYS A 122 -0.51 3.18 -9.57
CA LYS A 122 -1.11 1.92 -10.04
C LYS A 122 -2.64 2.05 -9.93
N ASP A 123 -3.34 1.75 -11.03
CA ASP A 123 -4.80 1.70 -11.00
C ASP A 123 -5.26 0.58 -10.07
N ALA A 124 -5.82 0.96 -8.92
CA ALA A 124 -6.24 0.03 -7.90
C ALA A 124 -7.53 0.50 -7.24
N PHE A 125 -8.42 -0.43 -6.92
CA PHE A 125 -9.57 -0.14 -6.07
C PHE A 125 -9.19 -0.08 -4.58
N ILE A 126 -10.00 0.59 -3.77
CA ILE A 126 -9.83 0.62 -2.31
C ILE A 126 -11.15 0.23 -1.67
N LEU A 127 -11.08 -0.69 -0.71
CA LEU A 127 -12.21 -1.12 0.09
C LEU A 127 -12.38 -0.18 1.28
N THR A 128 -12.90 1.02 1.02
CA THR A 128 -13.42 1.89 2.09
C THR A 128 -14.68 1.26 2.68
N ASP A 129 -15.15 1.80 3.79
CA ASP A 129 -16.31 1.23 4.47
C ASP A 129 -17.57 1.42 3.61
N ASP A 130 -17.67 2.53 2.88
CA ASP A 130 -18.72 2.77 1.88
C ASP A 130 -18.64 1.79 0.70
N VAL A 131 -17.44 1.53 0.18
CA VAL A 131 -17.28 0.52 -0.90
C VAL A 131 -17.68 -0.86 -0.41
N ILE A 132 -17.35 -1.21 0.83
CA ILE A 132 -17.78 -2.47 1.44
C ILE A 132 -19.30 -2.51 1.59
N ALA A 133 -19.94 -1.43 2.02
CA ALA A 133 -21.39 -1.35 2.11
C ALA A 133 -22.06 -1.48 0.72
N ALA A 134 -21.51 -0.85 -0.32
CA ALA A 134 -22.00 -0.98 -1.68
C ALA A 134 -21.84 -2.42 -2.22
N LEU A 135 -20.72 -3.08 -1.92
CA LEU A 135 -20.48 -4.49 -2.29
C LEU A 135 -21.48 -5.43 -1.58
N LYS A 136 -21.86 -5.12 -0.33
CA LYS A 136 -22.91 -5.84 0.39
C LYS A 136 -24.29 -5.64 -0.24
N ALA A 137 -24.63 -4.40 -0.59
CA ALA A 137 -25.91 -4.08 -1.22
C ALA A 137 -26.09 -4.71 -2.61
N GLN A 138 -25.00 -5.16 -3.23
CA GLN A 138 -24.99 -5.88 -4.51
C GLN A 138 -24.78 -7.40 -4.34
N ASP A 139 -24.93 -7.92 -3.12
CA ASP A 139 -24.81 -9.35 -2.78
C ASP A 139 -23.46 -9.99 -3.17
N ILE A 140 -22.39 -9.19 -3.32
CA ILE A 140 -21.06 -9.69 -3.65
C ILE A 140 -20.39 -10.33 -2.43
N ILE A 141 -20.59 -9.73 -1.25
CA ILE A 141 -20.04 -10.17 0.04
C ILE A 141 -21.02 -9.87 1.18
N ASP A 142 -20.97 -10.66 2.26
CA ASP A 142 -21.86 -10.45 3.42
C ASP A 142 -21.20 -9.62 4.54
N LYS A 143 -19.86 -9.60 4.56
CA LYS A 143 -19.04 -8.98 5.60
C LYS A 143 -17.76 -8.39 5.00
N PRO A 144 -17.08 -7.46 5.70
CA PRO A 144 -15.78 -6.95 5.27
C PRO A 144 -14.85 -8.10 4.86
N PRO A 145 -14.29 -8.10 3.63
CA PRO A 145 -13.63 -9.26 3.08
C PRO A 145 -12.22 -9.40 3.67
N THR A 146 -11.98 -10.49 4.38
CA THR A 146 -10.67 -10.83 4.97
C THR A 146 -10.13 -12.16 4.46
N SER A 147 -10.99 -13.04 3.96
CA SER A 147 -10.63 -14.35 3.43
C SER A 147 -10.20 -14.24 1.95
N LYS A 148 -9.34 -15.18 1.51
CA LYS A 148 -8.92 -15.27 0.10
C LYS A 148 -10.13 -15.40 -0.84
N ARG A 149 -11.14 -16.17 -0.42
CA ARG A 149 -12.37 -16.40 -1.18
C ARG A 149 -13.18 -15.11 -1.36
N ASP A 150 -13.43 -14.37 -0.29
CA ASP A 150 -14.26 -13.17 -0.36
C ASP A 150 -13.53 -12.05 -1.12
N LEU A 151 -12.19 -11.95 -0.97
CA LEU A 151 -11.38 -11.03 -1.77
C LEU A 151 -11.39 -11.40 -3.26
N ALA A 152 -11.37 -12.69 -3.61
CA ALA A 152 -11.50 -13.13 -5.01
C ALA A 152 -12.85 -12.74 -5.61
N LYS A 153 -13.96 -12.88 -4.87
CA LYS A 153 -15.28 -12.40 -5.30
C LYS A 153 -15.27 -10.90 -5.61
N VAL A 154 -14.64 -10.12 -4.73
CA VAL A 154 -14.50 -8.67 -4.91
C VAL A 154 -13.67 -8.35 -6.16
N GLN A 155 -12.51 -8.99 -6.36
CA GLN A 155 -11.70 -8.82 -7.57
C GLN A 155 -12.52 -9.12 -8.84
N SER A 156 -13.24 -10.26 -8.87
CA SER A 156 -14.09 -10.63 -10.00
C SER A 156 -15.18 -9.58 -10.26
N ALA A 157 -15.85 -9.06 -9.23
CA ALA A 157 -16.85 -8.00 -9.40
C ALA A 157 -16.25 -6.74 -10.02
N PHE A 158 -15.07 -6.31 -9.54
CA PHE A 158 -14.35 -5.16 -10.09
C PHE A 158 -13.92 -5.37 -11.54
N ASN A 159 -13.45 -6.57 -11.90
CA ASN A 159 -13.08 -6.92 -13.28
C ASN A 159 -14.31 -6.88 -14.20
N THR A 160 -15.43 -7.47 -13.77
CA THR A 160 -16.70 -7.40 -14.51
C THR A 160 -17.15 -5.96 -14.73
N TRP A 161 -17.10 -5.10 -13.71
CA TRP A 161 -17.49 -3.70 -13.86
C TRP A 161 -16.51 -2.92 -14.75
N HIS A 162 -15.22 -3.23 -14.70
CA HIS A 162 -14.22 -2.63 -15.58
C HIS A 162 -14.55 -2.93 -17.05
N GLU A 163 -14.84 -4.17 -17.39
CA GLU A 163 -15.23 -4.59 -18.74
C GLU A 163 -16.56 -3.95 -19.18
N GLN A 164 -17.60 -4.04 -18.36
CA GLN A 164 -18.93 -3.49 -18.66
C GLN A 164 -18.93 -1.97 -18.84
N SER A 165 -18.00 -1.28 -18.21
CA SER A 165 -17.86 0.18 -18.32
C SER A 165 -16.85 0.60 -19.40
N ASN A 166 -16.53 -0.30 -20.34
CA ASN A 166 -15.61 -0.05 -21.44
C ASN A 166 -14.21 0.36 -20.96
N GLY A 167 -13.68 -0.37 -19.98
CA GLY A 167 -12.33 -0.19 -19.46
C GLY A 167 -12.17 0.93 -18.43
N ARG A 168 -13.23 1.30 -17.69
CA ARG A 168 -13.11 2.36 -16.67
C ARG A 168 -12.10 1.95 -15.59
N PRO A 169 -11.17 2.83 -15.18
CA PRO A 169 -10.19 2.50 -14.15
C PRO A 169 -10.82 2.01 -12.83
N TYR A 170 -10.22 1.00 -12.21
CA TYR A 170 -10.65 0.42 -10.93
C TYR A 170 -10.75 1.47 -9.81
N CYS A 171 -9.84 2.45 -9.81
CA CYS A 171 -9.86 3.56 -8.88
C CYS A 171 -11.12 4.43 -9.01
N GLN A 172 -11.63 4.61 -10.23
CA GLN A 172 -12.87 5.34 -10.48
C GLN A 172 -14.09 4.51 -10.11
N ILE A 173 -14.11 3.22 -10.45
CA ILE A 173 -15.22 2.32 -10.09
C ILE A 173 -15.44 2.31 -8.58
N SER A 174 -14.37 2.11 -7.81
CA SER A 174 -14.48 2.14 -6.34
C SER A 174 -14.87 3.51 -5.79
N ARG A 175 -14.47 4.61 -6.44
CA ARG A 175 -14.93 5.95 -6.06
C ARG A 175 -16.42 6.14 -6.35
N LEU A 176 -16.93 5.63 -7.47
CA LEU A 176 -18.36 5.66 -7.77
C LEU A 176 -19.15 4.84 -6.74
N LEU A 177 -18.70 3.61 -6.44
CA LEU A 177 -19.31 2.77 -5.41
C LEU A 177 -19.39 3.46 -4.05
N SER A 178 -18.34 4.22 -3.64
CA SER A 178 -18.38 4.96 -2.37
C SER A 178 -19.46 6.04 -2.31
N PHE A 179 -20.02 6.48 -3.44
CA PHE A 179 -21.14 7.43 -3.48
C PHE A 179 -22.50 6.73 -3.66
N CYS A 180 -22.53 5.43 -3.97
CA CYS A 180 -23.77 4.68 -4.20
C CYS A 180 -24.49 4.28 -2.91
N VAL A 181 -23.79 4.32 -1.78
CA VAL A 181 -24.37 4.12 -0.46
C VAL A 181 -24.36 5.46 0.26
N GLY A 182 -25.55 6.03 0.44
CA GLY A 182 -25.73 7.36 0.99
C GLY A 182 -26.94 7.42 1.93
N TRP A 183 -26.59 7.59 3.21
CA TRP A 183 -27.38 7.91 4.41
C TRP A 183 -28.23 6.81 5.03
#